data_AF-A0A7W0YLF5-F1
#
_entry.id   AF-A0A7W0YLF5-F1
#
_cell.length_a   1.000
_cell.length_b   1.000
_cell.length_c   1.000
_cell.angle_alpha   90.00
_cell.angle_beta   90.00
_cell.angle_gamma   90.00
#
_symmetry.space_group_name_H-M   'P 1'
#
loop_
_entity.id
_entity.type
_entity.pdbx_description
1 polymer ?
#
loop_
_entity_poly.entity_id
_entity_poly.type
_entity_poly.pdbx_seq_one_letter_code
_entity_poly.pdbx_strand_id
1 'polypeptide(L)' 'GEDQLYIHPDECIDCGACEPECPVTAIFPEEDVPPNMTSFVEKNKEVFNSDTPPGRPQR' A
#
# COMPACT_ATOMS: atom_id res chain seq x y z
N GLY A 1 -11.69 2.36 -2.16
CA GLY A 1 -12.76 2.24 -3.18
C GLY A 1 -12.49 1.00 -3.98
N GLU A 2 -13.42 0.60 -4.84
CA GLU A 2 -13.18 -0.43 -5.85
C GLU A 2 -11.88 -0.23 -6.66
N ASP A 3 -11.34 1.00 -6.71
CA ASP A 3 -10.04 1.34 -7.31
C ASP A 3 -9.04 1.91 -6.27
N GLN A 4 -8.28 1.05 -5.58
CA GLN A 4 -7.10 1.50 -4.82
C GLN A 4 -5.87 0.65 -5.18
N LEU A 5 -4.71 1.28 -5.19
CA LEU A 5 -3.43 0.57 -5.35
C LEU A 5 -2.98 0.04 -3.99
N TYR A 6 -2.24 -1.07 -4.03
CA TYR A 6 -1.73 -1.75 -2.85
C TYR A 6 -0.21 -1.90 -2.95
N ILE A 7 0.45 -1.87 -1.80
CA ILE A 7 1.91 -2.08 -1.68
C ILE A 7 2.14 -3.45 -1.06
N HIS A 8 2.90 -4.31 -1.74
CA HIS A 8 3.25 -5.63 -1.22
C HIS A 8 4.28 -5.48 -0.09
N PRO A 9 3.99 -5.92 1.15
CA PRO A 9 4.89 -5.72 2.29
C PRO A 9 6.23 -6.42 2.08
N ASP A 10 6.23 -7.67 1.58
CA ASP A 10 7.46 -8.45 1.42
C ASP A 10 8.34 -8.02 0.23
N GLU A 11 7.79 -7.28 -0.74
CA GLU A 11 8.57 -6.71 -1.86
C GLU A 11 9.01 -5.27 -1.57
N CYS A 12 8.34 -4.59 -0.64
CA CYS A 12 8.73 -3.28 -0.18
C CYS A 12 10.08 -3.36 0.53
N ILE A 13 10.98 -2.43 0.20
CA ILE A 13 12.33 -2.34 0.78
C ILE A 13 12.53 -1.04 1.57
N ASP A 14 11.43 -0.40 1.96
CA ASP A 14 11.42 0.85 2.74
C ASP A 14 12.27 1.98 2.14
N CYS A 15 12.29 2.09 0.81
CA CYS A 15 13.11 3.09 0.12
C CYS A 15 12.53 4.52 0.15
N GLY A 16 11.27 4.69 0.56
CA GLY A 16 10.59 5.99 0.66
C GLY A 16 10.29 6.68 -0.68
N ALA A 17 10.63 6.09 -1.83
CA ALA A 17 10.50 6.76 -3.13
C ALA A 17 9.06 7.03 -3.55
N CYS A 18 8.09 6.23 -3.08
CA CYS A 18 6.68 6.36 -3.45
C CYS A 18 5.92 7.43 -2.66
N GLU A 19 6.38 7.76 -1.46
CA GLU A 19 5.73 8.73 -0.56
C GLU A 19 5.64 10.14 -1.18
N PRO A 20 6.74 10.78 -1.65
CA PRO A 20 6.68 12.13 -2.23
C PRO A 20 6.01 12.16 -3.62
N GLU A 21 5.96 11.02 -4.31
CA GLU A 21 5.36 10.91 -5.64
C GLU A 21 3.83 10.80 -5.59
N CYS A 22 3.26 10.45 -4.43
CA CYS A 22 1.82 10.33 -4.28
C CYS A 22 1.16 11.72 -4.24
N PRO A 23 0.37 12.11 -5.27
CA PRO A 23 -0.19 13.46 -5.38
C PRO A 23 -1.21 13.81 -4.29
N VAL A 24 -1.71 12.80 -3.58
CA VAL A 24 -2.70 12.93 -2.51
C VAL A 24 -2.17 12.51 -1.14
N THR A 25 -0.86 12.23 -1.03
CA THR A 25 -0.19 11.89 0.24
C THR A 25 -0.90 10.74 0.98
N ALA A 26 -1.18 9.67 0.26
CA ALA A 26 -1.91 8.49 0.78
C ALA A 26 -0.98 7.35 1.22
N ILE A 27 0.32 7.45 0.98
CA ILE A 27 1.31 6.43 1.30
C ILE A 27 2.06 6.85 2.56
N PHE A 28 2.16 5.94 3.53
CA PHE A 28 2.86 6.15 4.79
C PHE A 28 3.75 4.93 5.08
N PRO A 29 4.93 5.12 5.70
CA PRO A 29 5.64 4.05 6.40
C PRO A 29 4.73 3.35 7.42
N GLU A 30 4.90 2.04 7.63
CA GLU A 30 4.01 1.26 8.53
C GLU A 30 3.97 1.84 9.96
N GLU A 31 5.09 2.40 10.42
CA GLU A 31 5.25 3.05 11.72
C GLU A 31 4.57 4.42 11.84
N ASP A 32 4.30 5.08 10.71
CA ASP A 32 3.77 6.45 10.64
C ASP A 32 2.29 6.48 10.22
N VAL A 33 1.65 5.32 10.05
CA VAL A 33 0.23 5.26 9.67
C VAL A 33 -0.65 5.88 10.77
N PRO A 34 -1.50 6.87 10.43
CA PRO A 34 -2.41 7.47 11.39
C PRO A 34 -3.31 6.43 12.08
N PRO A 35 -3.66 6.58 13.38
CA PRO A 35 -4.45 5.59 14.11
C PRO A 35 -5.82 5.28 13.49
N ASN A 36 -6.40 6.24 12.76
CA ASN A 36 -7.67 6.07 12.04
C ASN A 36 -7.52 5.32 10.70
N MET A 37 -6.30 4.99 10.29
CA MET A 37 -5.97 4.32 9.02
C MET A 37 -5.21 3.01 9.23
N THR A 38 -4.96 2.57 10.46
CA THR A 38 -4.18 1.36 10.76
C THR A 38 -4.76 0.09 10.12
N SER A 39 -6.07 0.02 9.91
CA SER A 39 -6.72 -1.10 9.20
C SER A 39 -6.27 -1.26 7.74
N PHE A 40 -5.75 -0.20 7.11
CA PHE A 40 -5.21 -0.30 5.76
C PHE A 40 -3.88 -1.05 5.71
N VAL A 41 -3.12 -1.11 6.80
CA VAL A 41 -1.87 -1.90 6.85
C VAL A 41 -2.20 -3.36 6.58
N GLU A 42 -3.12 -3.94 7.35
CA GLU A 42 -3.54 -5.33 7.20
C GLU A 42 -4.17 -5.58 5.82
N LYS A 43 -5.04 -4.69 5.35
CA LYS A 43 -5.65 -4.78 4.02
C LYS A 43 -4.63 -4.82 2.88
N ASN A 44 -3.55 -4.04 2.97
CA ASN A 44 -2.47 -4.06 1.98
C ASN A 44 -1.72 -5.40 1.97
N LYS A 45 -1.59 -6.07 3.12
CA LYS A 45 -0.96 -7.40 3.22
C LYS A 45 -1.90 -8.49 2.69
N GLU A 46 -3.16 -8.49 3.13
CA GLU A 46 -4.15 -9.54 2.85
C GLU A 46 -4.50 -9.66 1.36
N VAL A 47 -4.54 -8.56 0.62
CA VAL A 47 -4.95 -8.58 -0.78
C VAL A 47 -4.05 -9.47 -1.65
N PHE A 48 -2.77 -9.62 -1.29
CA PHE A 48 -1.80 -10.46 -2.01
C PHE A 48 -1.90 -11.95 -1.64
N ASN A 49 -2.58 -12.27 -0.55
CA ASN A 49 -2.89 -13.65 -0.14
C ASN A 49 -4.24 -14.13 -0.68
N SER A 50 -4.96 -13.29 -1.44
CA SER A 50 -6.27 -13.62 -2.00
C SER A 50 -6.17 -14.45 -3.28
N ASP A 51 -7.28 -15.09 -3.67
CA ASP A 51 -7.37 -15.85 -4.93
C ASP A 51 -7.17 -14.99 -6.20
N THR A 52 -7.24 -13.66 -6.07
CA THR A 52 -7.07 -12.72 -7.18
C THR A 52 -6.26 -11.51 -6.73
N PRO A 53 -4.93 -11.67 -6.59
CA PRO A 53 -4.06 -10.60 -6.15
C PRO A 53 -3.96 -9.48 -7.20
N PRO A 54 -3.76 -8.22 -6.78
CA PRO A 54 -3.63 -7.10 -7.70
C PRO A 54 -2.37 -7.26 -8.56
N GLY A 55 -2.52 -7.07 -9.87
CA GLY A 55 -1.41 -7.10 -10.80
C GLY A 55 -0.52 -5.86 -10.69
N ARG A 56 0.70 -5.95 -11.23
CA ARG A 56 1.61 -4.81 -11.32
C ARG A 56 1.00 -3.73 -12.24
N PRO A 57 0.98 -2.44 -11.84
CA PRO A 57 0.45 -1.38 -12.69
C PRO A 57 1.17 -1.32 -14.03
N GLN A 58 0.42 -1.21 -15.13
CA GLN A 58 0.98 -0.87 -16.44
C GLN A 58 1.19 0.64 -16.48
N ARG A 59 2.42 1.07 -16.79
CA ARG A 59 2.80 2.49 -16.89
C ARG A 59 2.19 3.15 -18.13
#